data_AF-A0A662E1F4-F1
#
_entry.id   AF-A0A662E1F4-F1
#
_cell.length_a   1.000
_cell.length_b   1.000
_cell.length_c   1.000
_cell.angle_alpha   90.00
_cell.angle_beta   90.00
_cell.angle_gamma   90.00
#
_symmetry.space_group_name_H-M   'P 1'
#
loop_
_entity.id
_entity.type
_entity.pdbx_description
1 polymer ?
#
loop_
_entity_poly.entity_id
_entity_poly.type
_entity_poly.pdbx_seq_one_letter_code
_entity_poly.pdbx_strand_id
1 'polypeptide(L)'
;MKYSAASNVFDPVGSDSINSTSQNYPPGSLADMATIRKTDFWDDFDGVNNIAELLFPGLHPVADEGLQTIANTDHGRYMPGISDPYYDNVPQEFSGFDALKRWFTAQGVPMTSTDDKGRFNSYPLMRVQAVDIDSGQVIGTTDAVVPVSTEVDCRDCHAIGEGGSDPLARVSGPSFITALTPDRVDVEAAAKHNILALHDFKHETGFVAANQPVLCASCHRSNALAEVGGPGGDPAIDNMSSVMHGFHGRLQVDDEGALIRDSDGEPVLIDPPNMSDELPLIITGEGIPMEQNCFNCHPGKITQCFRGAMFTAGQKCDDCHGGMLAMGGEFELRTGGIREPWADEPKCSSCHSGHGDDTVAALAYDPSDPAATPIELADSRFAENPGTLYRNSLDNHAGIACEACHGSPHAIWPNRDPNANDNVTAIQLQGHAGTIRECTVCHETNSFPDGTLDGPHGMHPVNDPNWIKSKGDSYHEDFVWNNGEDQCASCHGADHRGTRLSRVPVDRVLRDADGVIRATLAAGEIVSCDLCHSLEKSFED
;
A
#
# COMPACT_ATOMS: atom_id res chain seq x y z
N MET A 1 15.36 15.94 9.40
CA MET A 1 13.92 15.61 9.27
C MET A 1 13.49 14.90 10.52
N LYS A 2 12.30 15.17 11.02
CA LYS A 2 11.75 14.50 12.22
C LYS A 2 10.41 13.84 11.94
N TYR A 3 10.09 12.77 12.67
CA TYR A 3 8.78 12.14 12.66
C TYR A 3 8.21 11.97 14.07
N SER A 4 6.89 12.02 14.20
CA SER A 4 6.16 11.69 15.42
C SER A 4 4.82 11.04 15.05
N ALA A 5 4.15 10.39 15.99
CA ALA A 5 2.77 9.97 15.75
C ALA A 5 1.86 11.21 15.63
N ALA A 6 0.71 11.08 14.97
CA ALA A 6 -0.23 12.17 14.75
C ALA A 6 -1.68 11.67 14.86
N SER A 7 -2.60 12.62 14.96
CA SER A 7 -4.04 12.35 14.92
C SER A 7 -4.72 13.33 13.97
N ASN A 8 -5.92 12.95 13.53
CA ASN A 8 -6.80 13.77 12.73
C ASN A 8 -8.07 14.02 13.54
N VAL A 9 -8.55 15.26 13.59
CA VAL A 9 -9.80 15.60 14.32
C VAL A 9 -11.03 14.88 13.74
N PHE A 10 -10.95 14.47 12.48
CA PHE A 10 -11.97 13.69 11.78
C PHE A 10 -11.65 12.19 11.72
N ASP A 11 -10.60 11.72 12.41
CA ASP A 11 -10.22 10.30 12.39
C ASP A 11 -11.45 9.42 12.74
N PRO A 12 -11.81 8.44 11.90
CA PRO A 12 -12.95 7.56 12.12
C PRO A 12 -12.95 6.84 13.48
N VAL A 13 -11.77 6.61 14.09
CA VAL A 13 -11.66 5.95 15.40
C VAL A 13 -11.57 6.95 16.57
N GLY A 14 -11.51 8.25 16.26
CA GLY A 14 -11.63 9.37 17.18
C GLY A 14 -10.47 10.36 17.09
N SER A 15 -10.78 11.65 17.35
CA SER A 15 -9.89 12.81 17.17
C SER A 15 -8.52 12.79 17.88
N ASP A 16 -8.38 11.89 18.85
CA ASP A 16 -7.21 11.71 19.70
C ASP A 16 -6.55 10.33 19.51
N SER A 17 -6.84 9.65 18.39
CA SER A 17 -6.18 8.40 18.03
C SER A 17 -4.75 8.67 17.59
N ILE A 18 -3.82 8.18 18.40
CA ILE A 18 -2.39 8.22 18.18
C ILE A 18 -1.92 6.79 18.40
N ASN A 19 -1.15 6.27 17.45
CA ASN A 19 -0.52 4.96 17.58
C ASN A 19 0.97 5.19 17.84
N SER A 20 1.30 5.56 19.08
CA SER A 20 2.70 5.49 19.51
C SER A 20 3.10 4.02 19.59
N THR A 21 4.27 3.74 19.03
CA THR A 21 4.76 2.39 18.80
C THR A 21 5.76 1.97 19.86
N SER A 22 5.92 2.76 20.94
CA SER A 22 6.72 2.36 22.09
C SER A 22 6.14 1.11 22.78
N GLN A 23 6.91 0.51 23.68
CA GLN A 23 6.45 -0.55 24.58
C GLN A 23 5.29 -0.10 25.46
N ASN A 24 5.01 1.21 25.56
CA ASN A 24 3.96 1.83 26.39
C ASN A 24 4.04 1.46 27.89
N TYR A 25 5.12 0.81 28.32
CA TYR A 25 5.43 0.42 29.71
C TYR A 25 6.90 0.66 30.00
N PRO A 26 7.30 0.79 31.27
CA PRO A 26 8.70 0.91 31.63
C PRO A 26 9.52 -0.28 31.08
N PRO A 27 10.72 -0.03 30.52
CA PRO A 27 11.62 -1.06 29.99
C PRO A 27 11.80 -2.20 30.99
N GLY A 28 11.60 -3.44 30.51
CA GLY A 28 11.65 -4.65 31.33
C GLY A 28 10.31 -5.09 31.94
N SER A 29 9.21 -4.41 31.61
CA SER A 29 7.85 -4.89 31.90
C SER A 29 7.36 -5.81 30.78
N LEU A 30 6.67 -6.89 31.13
CA LEU A 30 6.01 -7.80 30.19
C LEU A 30 4.66 -7.23 29.72
N ALA A 31 4.23 -7.55 28.49
CA ALA A 31 2.93 -7.16 27.96
C ALA A 31 1.77 -7.73 28.80
N ASP A 32 1.95 -8.81 29.56
CA ASP A 32 0.89 -9.33 30.41
C ASP A 32 0.51 -8.38 31.57
N MET A 33 1.44 -7.54 32.02
CA MET A 33 1.26 -6.50 33.04
C MET A 33 0.71 -5.18 32.48
N ALA A 34 0.60 -5.09 31.15
CA ALA A 34 0.10 -3.93 30.44
C ALA A 34 -1.38 -3.63 30.74
N THR A 35 -1.73 -2.35 30.90
CA THR A 35 -3.14 -1.92 30.91
C THR A 35 -3.75 -1.96 29.49
N ILE A 36 -2.93 -1.73 28.47
CA ILE A 36 -3.21 -1.76 27.03
C ILE A 36 -2.12 -2.59 26.34
N ARG A 37 -2.46 -3.80 25.89
CA ARG A 37 -1.54 -4.72 25.20
C ARG A 37 -1.47 -4.39 23.71
N LYS A 38 -0.54 -3.54 23.30
CA LYS A 38 -0.38 -3.19 21.88
C LYS A 38 0.48 -4.19 21.11
N THR A 39 1.54 -4.67 21.73
CA THR A 39 2.49 -5.62 21.14
C THR A 39 3.34 -6.26 22.23
N ASP A 40 3.79 -7.48 21.97
CA ASP A 40 4.77 -8.27 22.73
C ASP A 40 6.15 -8.28 22.04
N PHE A 41 6.35 -7.46 21.01
CA PHE A 41 7.54 -7.47 20.14
C PHE A 41 8.86 -7.41 20.92
N TRP A 42 8.88 -6.71 22.05
CA TRP A 42 10.08 -6.57 22.88
C TRP A 42 10.03 -7.32 24.21
N ASP A 43 9.02 -8.17 24.44
CA ASP A 43 8.92 -8.95 25.67
C ASP A 43 10.11 -9.92 25.78
N ASP A 44 10.64 -10.09 27.01
CA ASP A 44 11.66 -11.09 27.31
C ASP A 44 11.07 -12.50 27.11
N PHE A 45 11.76 -13.32 26.33
CA PHE A 45 11.30 -14.66 26.02
C PHE A 45 11.99 -15.74 26.88
N ASP A 46 13.32 -15.69 27.01
CA ASP A 46 14.10 -16.72 27.70
C ASP A 46 15.20 -16.17 28.64
N GLY A 47 15.15 -14.89 28.99
CA GLY A 47 16.17 -14.21 29.81
C GLY A 47 17.46 -13.90 29.06
N VAL A 48 17.52 -14.23 27.77
CA VAL A 48 18.64 -13.91 26.86
C VAL A 48 18.14 -13.12 25.65
N ASN A 49 17.01 -13.52 25.07
CA ASN A 49 16.44 -12.94 23.86
C ASN A 49 15.05 -12.36 24.13
N ASN A 50 14.72 -11.26 23.46
CA ASN A 50 13.34 -10.82 23.30
C ASN A 50 12.64 -11.46 22.07
N ILE A 51 11.32 -11.32 21.96
CA ILE A 51 10.53 -11.89 20.85
C ILE A 51 11.06 -11.45 19.47
N ALA A 52 11.37 -10.16 19.30
CA ALA A 52 11.85 -9.64 18.04
C ALA A 52 13.25 -10.13 17.66
N GLU A 53 14.15 -10.37 18.62
CA GLU A 53 15.46 -10.97 18.37
C GLU A 53 15.35 -12.40 17.82
N LEU A 54 14.35 -13.16 18.28
CA LEU A 54 14.07 -14.51 17.77
C LEU A 54 13.49 -14.47 16.35
N LEU A 55 12.59 -13.52 16.07
CA LEU A 55 11.96 -13.37 14.77
C LEU A 55 12.92 -12.76 13.72
N PHE A 56 13.78 -11.84 14.13
CA PHE A 56 14.67 -11.07 13.26
C PHE A 56 16.13 -11.16 13.69
N PRO A 57 16.72 -12.37 13.65
CA PRO A 57 18.09 -12.58 14.10
C PRO A 57 19.07 -11.69 13.31
N GLY A 58 19.92 -10.97 14.02
CA GLY A 58 20.93 -10.06 13.45
C GLY A 58 20.47 -8.60 13.25
N LEU A 59 19.19 -8.28 13.48
CA LEU A 59 18.69 -6.89 13.46
C LEU A 59 18.61 -6.22 14.84
N HIS A 60 19.03 -6.95 15.90
CA HIS A 60 19.24 -6.50 17.29
C HIS A 60 18.30 -5.39 17.79
N PRO A 61 16.96 -5.61 17.76
CA PRO A 61 16.01 -4.61 18.20
C PRO A 61 16.14 -4.33 19.70
N VAL A 62 16.57 -3.12 20.03
CA VAL A 62 16.57 -2.58 21.40
C VAL A 62 15.14 -2.18 21.76
N ALA A 63 14.84 -2.17 23.06
CA ALA A 63 13.60 -1.64 23.57
C ALA A 63 13.30 -0.23 23.03
N ASP A 64 12.06 -0.02 22.54
CA ASP A 64 11.60 1.23 21.93
C ASP A 64 12.38 1.70 20.69
N GLU A 65 13.17 0.80 20.12
CA GLU A 65 13.81 0.94 18.81
C GLU A 65 13.21 -0.07 17.82
N GLY A 66 13.19 0.34 16.56
CA GLY A 66 12.77 -0.50 15.46
C GLY A 66 13.86 -1.47 15.01
N LEU A 67 13.62 -2.13 13.88
CA LEU A 67 14.63 -3.00 13.27
C LEU A 67 15.83 -2.18 12.78
N GLN A 68 17.04 -2.64 13.09
CA GLN A 68 18.27 -2.09 12.52
C GLN A 68 18.43 -2.61 11.09
N THR A 69 18.00 -1.84 10.09
CA THR A 69 18.07 -2.24 8.67
C THR A 69 19.33 -1.73 7.99
N ILE A 70 19.51 -2.11 6.73
CA ILE A 70 20.58 -1.55 5.88
C ILE A 70 20.50 -0.02 5.72
N ALA A 71 19.33 0.58 5.93
CA ALA A 71 19.11 2.02 5.86
C ALA A 71 19.35 2.76 7.20
N ASN A 72 19.66 2.03 8.28
CA ASN A 72 19.94 2.55 9.62
C ASN A 72 20.92 1.65 10.36
N THR A 73 22.14 1.53 9.83
CA THR A 73 23.19 0.67 10.38
C THR A 73 23.75 1.14 11.72
N ASP A 74 23.42 2.35 12.15
CA ASP A 74 23.79 2.91 13.45
C ASP A 74 22.98 2.28 14.59
N HIS A 75 21.64 2.28 14.48
CA HIS A 75 20.71 1.69 15.45
C HIS A 75 19.28 1.60 14.88
N GLY A 76 18.39 0.88 15.55
CA GLY A 76 16.96 0.80 15.21
C GLY A 76 16.29 2.18 15.31
N ARG A 77 15.35 2.52 14.42
CA ARG A 77 14.71 3.84 14.48
C ARG A 77 13.92 4.02 15.78
N TYR A 78 14.03 5.17 16.45
CA TYR A 78 13.36 5.40 17.72
C TYR A 78 11.84 5.52 17.55
N MET A 79 11.09 4.92 18.47
CA MET A 79 9.64 5.06 18.47
C MET A 79 9.23 6.43 19.02
N PRO A 80 8.24 7.13 18.44
CA PRO A 80 7.57 8.21 19.15
C PRO A 80 6.93 7.63 20.41
N GLY A 81 7.09 8.28 21.56
CA GLY A 81 6.69 7.67 22.84
C GLY A 81 7.80 6.92 23.57
N ILE A 82 9.07 6.98 23.15
CA ILE A 82 10.19 6.31 23.85
C ILE A 82 10.53 6.90 25.23
N SER A 83 10.19 8.17 25.48
CA SER A 83 10.58 8.84 26.73
C SER A 83 9.59 8.49 27.84
N ASP A 84 10.10 8.11 29.03
CA ASP A 84 9.30 7.99 30.27
C ASP A 84 8.39 9.21 30.40
N PRO A 85 7.06 9.04 30.48
CA PRO A 85 6.29 7.82 30.82
C PRO A 85 5.77 6.94 29.65
N TYR A 86 6.50 6.90 28.55
CA TYR A 86 6.29 6.04 27.38
C TYR A 86 5.05 6.31 26.53
N TYR A 87 4.40 7.46 26.76
CA TYR A 87 3.33 8.02 25.94
C TYR A 87 3.66 9.43 25.42
N ASP A 88 4.82 9.97 25.79
CA ASP A 88 5.25 11.29 25.33
C ASP A 88 5.72 11.21 23.88
N ASN A 89 4.86 11.63 22.96
CA ASN A 89 5.02 11.61 21.51
C ASN A 89 6.07 12.64 21.01
N VAL A 90 7.30 12.54 21.53
CA VAL A 90 8.44 13.39 21.18
C VAL A 90 8.88 13.07 19.74
N PRO A 91 9.09 14.09 18.88
CA PRO A 91 9.61 13.88 17.54
C PRO A 91 11.00 13.24 17.50
N GLN A 92 11.15 12.21 16.68
CA GLN A 92 12.36 11.40 16.47
C GLN A 92 13.04 11.74 15.14
N GLU A 93 14.35 11.51 15.04
CA GLU A 93 15.13 11.81 13.83
C GLU A 93 15.04 10.69 12.78
N PHE A 94 14.97 11.07 11.51
CA PHE A 94 15.19 10.15 10.39
C PHE A 94 16.64 9.63 10.39
N SER A 95 16.89 8.45 9.80
CA SER A 95 18.25 7.87 9.67
C SER A 95 19.18 8.77 8.87
N GLY A 96 18.65 9.41 7.83
CA GLY A 96 19.42 10.24 6.91
C GLY A 96 18.75 10.37 5.55
N PHE A 97 19.43 11.05 4.64
CA PHE A 97 19.02 11.17 3.25
C PHE A 97 19.61 10.02 2.42
N ASP A 98 18.76 9.21 1.81
CA ASP A 98 19.15 8.21 0.81
C ASP A 98 19.33 8.91 -0.54
N ALA A 99 20.57 9.05 -0.98
CA ALA A 99 20.88 9.72 -2.24
C ALA A 99 20.42 8.96 -3.49
N LEU A 100 20.30 7.63 -3.42
CA LEU A 100 19.82 6.81 -4.53
C LEU A 100 18.30 6.96 -4.69
N LYS A 101 17.58 6.95 -3.57
CA LYS A 101 16.11 7.09 -3.55
C LYS A 101 15.62 8.54 -3.49
N ARG A 102 16.53 9.50 -3.23
CA ARG A 102 16.30 10.95 -3.15
C ARG A 102 15.31 11.37 -2.07
N TRP A 103 15.29 10.68 -0.93
CA TRP A 103 14.42 11.03 0.20
C TRP A 103 15.10 10.79 1.55
N PHE A 104 14.49 11.29 2.62
CA PHE A 104 14.89 10.91 3.98
C PHE A 104 14.23 9.59 4.37
N THR A 105 14.99 8.70 5.01
CA THR A 105 14.52 7.36 5.40
C THR A 105 14.41 7.20 6.92
N ALA A 106 13.36 6.52 7.36
CA ALA A 106 13.16 6.05 8.73
C ALA A 106 12.59 4.62 8.65
N GLN A 107 13.41 3.69 8.14
CA GLN A 107 13.01 2.31 7.90
C GLN A 107 13.02 1.48 9.19
N GLY A 108 12.20 0.42 9.21
CA GLY A 108 12.19 -0.55 10.30
C GLY A 108 11.38 -0.12 11.52
N VAL A 109 10.60 0.96 11.43
CA VAL A 109 9.70 1.38 12.52
C VAL A 109 8.55 0.37 12.65
N PRO A 110 8.44 -0.38 13.77
CA PRO A 110 7.32 -1.29 14.00
C PRO A 110 6.04 -0.47 14.16
N MET A 111 4.96 -0.89 13.49
CA MET A 111 3.67 -0.22 13.56
C MET A 111 2.61 -1.20 14.06
N THR A 112 1.73 -0.75 14.96
CA THR A 112 0.60 -1.53 15.48
C THR A 112 -0.73 -0.91 15.08
N SER A 113 -1.75 -1.74 14.89
CA SER A 113 -3.12 -1.29 14.64
C SER A 113 -3.84 -0.91 15.94
N THR A 114 -3.22 -1.08 17.09
CA THR A 114 -3.78 -0.64 18.38
C THR A 114 -3.20 0.72 18.76
N ASP A 115 -4.06 1.67 19.08
CA ASP A 115 -3.70 3.02 19.49
C ASP A 115 -3.43 3.13 21.00
N ASP A 116 -2.98 4.30 21.46
CA ASP A 116 -2.63 4.60 22.87
C ASP A 116 -3.80 4.50 23.85
N LYS A 117 -5.03 4.29 23.36
CA LYS A 117 -6.24 4.08 24.15
C LYS A 117 -6.80 2.66 24.02
N GLY A 118 -6.08 1.77 23.32
CA GLY A 118 -6.52 0.41 23.07
C GLY A 118 -7.58 0.28 21.98
N ARG A 119 -7.81 1.34 21.18
CA ARG A 119 -8.70 1.27 20.03
C ARG A 119 -7.96 0.70 18.83
N PHE A 120 -8.69 -0.02 17.99
CA PHE A 120 -8.18 -0.54 16.74
C PHE A 120 -8.25 0.55 15.65
N ASN A 121 -7.09 1.01 15.18
CA ASN A 121 -6.85 1.93 14.08
C ASN A 121 -5.78 1.36 13.13
N SER A 122 -6.20 0.78 12.01
CA SER A 122 -5.27 0.21 11.00
C SER A 122 -4.58 1.23 10.11
N TYR A 123 -4.94 2.52 10.22
CA TYR A 123 -4.42 3.59 9.35
C TYR A 123 -3.86 4.74 10.19
N PRO A 124 -2.86 4.45 11.05
CA PRO A 124 -2.28 5.46 11.91
C PRO A 124 -1.59 6.55 11.10
N LEU A 125 -1.67 7.78 11.61
CA LEU A 125 -0.97 8.93 11.05
C LEU A 125 0.39 9.12 11.72
N MET A 126 1.38 9.43 10.90
CA MET A 126 2.67 9.93 11.32
C MET A 126 2.87 11.34 10.77
N ARG A 127 3.27 12.25 11.65
CA ARG A 127 3.69 13.60 11.29
C ARG A 127 5.15 13.57 10.85
N VAL A 128 5.44 14.18 9.71
CA VAL A 128 6.79 14.42 9.20
C VAL A 128 7.06 15.92 9.22
N GLN A 129 8.22 16.30 9.75
CA GLN A 129 8.63 17.70 9.89
C GLN A 129 10.01 17.96 9.29
N ALA A 130 10.08 19.01 8.49
CA ALA A 130 11.34 19.61 8.07
C ALA A 130 11.77 20.64 9.12
N VAL A 131 13.01 20.52 9.61
CA VAL A 131 13.56 21.37 10.67
C VAL A 131 14.83 22.02 10.12
N ASP A 132 14.89 23.34 10.20
CA ASP A 132 16.09 24.11 9.86
C ASP A 132 17.19 23.81 10.89
N ILE A 133 18.39 23.47 10.41
CA ILE A 133 19.48 22.97 11.27
C ILE A 133 20.10 24.07 12.14
N ASP A 134 20.10 25.31 11.66
CA ASP A 134 20.76 26.43 12.33
C ASP A 134 19.87 27.02 13.43
N SER A 135 18.58 27.19 13.13
CA SER A 135 17.61 27.79 14.05
C SER A 135 16.85 26.77 14.90
N GLY A 136 16.79 25.50 14.47
CA GLY A 136 15.93 24.48 15.06
C GLY A 136 14.44 24.69 14.78
N GLN A 137 14.08 25.63 13.90
CA GLN A 137 12.68 25.94 13.58
C GLN A 137 12.10 24.89 12.63
N VAL A 138 10.86 24.47 12.89
CA VAL A 138 10.09 23.68 11.92
C VAL A 138 9.71 24.58 10.74
N ILE A 139 10.16 24.22 9.54
CA ILE A 139 9.93 24.97 8.29
C ILE A 139 8.90 24.30 7.37
N GLY A 140 8.50 23.06 7.67
CA GLY A 140 7.48 22.33 6.94
C GLY A 140 6.92 21.18 7.76
N THR A 141 5.64 20.85 7.56
CA THR A 141 4.96 19.75 8.25
C THR A 141 3.89 19.15 7.35
N THR A 142 3.80 17.84 7.34
CA THR A 142 2.68 17.09 6.76
C THR A 142 2.46 15.83 7.56
N ASP A 143 1.23 15.34 7.59
CA ASP A 143 0.86 14.07 8.21
C ASP A 143 0.55 13.06 7.10
N ALA A 144 0.99 11.81 7.26
CA ALA A 144 0.80 10.74 6.30
C ALA A 144 0.44 9.44 7.00
N VAL A 145 -0.41 8.63 6.37
CA VAL A 145 -0.72 7.28 6.85
C VAL A 145 0.51 6.41 6.67
N VAL A 146 0.84 5.65 7.71
CA VAL A 146 1.84 4.58 7.61
C VAL A 146 1.13 3.22 7.61
N PRO A 147 1.56 2.28 6.76
CA PRO A 147 0.87 1.02 6.60
C PRO A 147 1.04 0.16 7.86
N VAL A 148 -0.07 -0.43 8.31
CA VAL A 148 -0.07 -1.49 9.30
C VAL A 148 -0.49 -2.79 8.62
N SER A 149 0.32 -3.83 8.77
CA SER A 149 0.04 -5.17 8.22
C SER A 149 -0.10 -6.18 9.35
N THR A 150 -0.84 -5.83 10.40
CA THR A 150 -1.06 -6.71 11.56
C THR A 150 -1.86 -7.96 11.24
N GLU A 151 -2.49 -8.05 10.06
CA GLU A 151 -3.43 -9.12 9.74
C GLU A 151 -2.99 -9.88 8.49
N VAL A 152 -2.65 -11.16 8.66
CA VAL A 152 -3.03 -12.21 7.72
C VAL A 152 -4.08 -13.04 8.46
N ASP A 153 -5.33 -12.97 8.03
CA ASP A 153 -6.45 -13.45 8.85
C ASP A 153 -6.69 -14.97 8.73
N CYS A 154 -5.84 -15.77 9.38
CA CYS A 154 -5.94 -17.23 9.33
C CYS A 154 -7.06 -17.81 10.21
N ARG A 155 -7.71 -16.98 11.05
CA ARG A 155 -8.56 -17.46 12.15
C ARG A 155 -9.82 -18.17 11.66
N ASP A 156 -10.39 -17.69 10.56
CA ASP A 156 -11.64 -18.19 9.98
C ASP A 156 -11.50 -19.65 9.48
N CYS A 157 -10.27 -20.16 9.32
CA CYS A 157 -10.01 -21.52 8.86
C CYS A 157 -9.16 -22.35 9.83
N HIS A 158 -8.29 -21.73 10.63
CA HIS A 158 -7.35 -22.44 11.51
C HIS A 158 -7.71 -22.36 13.00
N ALA A 159 -8.80 -21.69 13.37
CA ALA A 159 -9.39 -21.92 14.68
C ALA A 159 -9.86 -23.38 14.82
N ILE A 160 -9.87 -23.89 16.05
CA ILE A 160 -10.25 -25.29 16.29
C ILE A 160 -11.67 -25.58 15.80
N GLY A 161 -11.84 -26.68 15.06
CA GLY A 161 -13.13 -27.08 14.50
C GLY A 161 -13.45 -26.45 13.14
N GLU A 162 -12.67 -25.46 12.70
CA GLU A 162 -12.78 -24.91 11.34
C GLU A 162 -12.06 -25.80 10.33
N GLY A 163 -12.32 -25.57 9.03
CA GLY A 163 -11.86 -26.45 7.96
C GLY A 163 -10.35 -26.78 7.99
N GLY A 164 -9.48 -25.84 8.31
CA GLY A 164 -8.04 -26.06 8.43
C GLY A 164 -7.63 -26.81 9.69
N SER A 165 -8.41 -26.75 10.78
CA SER A 165 -8.06 -27.28 12.11
C SER A 165 -9.20 -28.06 12.77
N ASP A 166 -9.92 -28.84 11.96
CA ASP A 166 -10.92 -29.79 12.42
C ASP A 166 -10.25 -31.05 13.01
N PRO A 167 -10.41 -31.33 14.33
CA PRO A 167 -9.84 -32.53 14.96
C PRO A 167 -10.44 -33.84 14.46
N LEU A 168 -11.60 -33.80 13.82
CA LEU A 168 -12.31 -34.97 13.29
C LEU A 168 -12.01 -35.21 11.80
N ALA A 169 -11.35 -34.26 11.14
CA ALA A 169 -11.11 -34.35 9.70
C ALA A 169 -10.18 -35.51 9.33
N ARG A 170 -9.21 -35.86 10.18
CA ARG A 170 -8.14 -36.83 9.88
C ARG A 170 -8.22 -38.08 10.72
N VAL A 171 -7.86 -39.21 10.11
CA VAL A 171 -7.70 -40.50 10.81
C VAL A 171 -6.50 -40.45 11.78
N SER A 172 -5.44 -39.76 11.37
CA SER A 172 -4.28 -39.42 12.19
C SER A 172 -3.83 -38.00 11.88
N GLY A 173 -3.64 -37.18 12.91
CA GLY A 173 -3.33 -35.76 12.73
C GLY A 173 -2.74 -35.13 13.99
N PRO A 174 -2.34 -33.85 13.90
CA PRO A 174 -1.84 -33.11 15.04
C PRO A 174 -2.93 -32.86 16.09
N SER A 175 -2.51 -32.53 17.31
CA SER A 175 -3.42 -32.06 18.35
C SER A 175 -3.61 -30.55 18.22
N PHE A 176 -4.84 -30.12 17.95
CA PHE A 176 -5.22 -28.71 17.92
C PHE A 176 -5.58 -28.18 19.31
N ILE A 177 -5.37 -26.88 19.51
CA ILE A 177 -5.72 -26.17 20.73
C ILE A 177 -6.90 -25.22 20.50
N THR A 178 -7.63 -24.97 21.58
CA THR A 178 -8.68 -23.95 21.64
C THR A 178 -8.11 -22.63 22.16
N ALA A 179 -8.66 -21.52 21.70
CA ALA A 179 -8.37 -20.20 22.24
C ALA A 179 -8.68 -20.13 23.75
N LEU A 180 -7.86 -19.39 24.50
CA LEU A 180 -8.04 -19.20 25.94
C LEU A 180 -9.31 -18.42 26.25
N THR A 181 -9.62 -17.42 25.43
CA THR A 181 -10.85 -16.63 25.48
C THR A 181 -11.40 -16.39 24.07
N PRO A 182 -12.63 -15.87 23.94
CA PRO A 182 -13.18 -15.43 22.65
C PRO A 182 -12.55 -14.14 22.10
N ASP A 183 -11.58 -13.54 22.79
CA ASP A 183 -10.91 -12.33 22.32
C ASP A 183 -10.18 -12.58 20.99
N ARG A 184 -10.16 -11.57 20.11
CA ARG A 184 -9.57 -11.68 18.76
C ARG A 184 -8.10 -12.12 18.84
N VAL A 185 -7.33 -11.59 19.80
CA VAL A 185 -5.90 -11.90 19.92
C VAL A 185 -5.69 -13.35 20.36
N ASP A 186 -6.49 -13.84 21.30
CA ASP A 186 -6.40 -15.23 21.78
C ASP A 186 -6.80 -16.25 20.71
N VAL A 187 -7.83 -15.93 19.90
CA VAL A 187 -8.23 -16.77 18.76
C VAL A 187 -7.14 -16.80 17.70
N GLU A 188 -6.49 -15.66 17.44
CA GLU A 188 -5.37 -15.59 16.50
C GLU A 188 -4.16 -16.40 16.98
N ALA A 189 -3.82 -16.31 18.27
CA ALA A 189 -2.73 -17.08 18.87
C ALA A 189 -2.99 -18.59 18.76
N ALA A 190 -4.22 -19.03 19.05
CA ALA A 190 -4.61 -20.44 18.90
C ALA A 190 -4.57 -20.90 17.43
N ALA A 191 -5.06 -20.08 16.49
CA ALA A 191 -4.99 -20.39 15.06
C ALA A 191 -3.53 -20.52 14.58
N LYS A 192 -2.64 -19.61 14.98
CA LYS A 192 -1.20 -19.70 14.68
C LYS A 192 -0.56 -20.96 15.26
N HIS A 193 -0.89 -21.33 16.49
CA HIS A 193 -0.42 -22.58 17.08
C HIS A 193 -0.90 -23.80 16.28
N ASN A 194 -2.17 -23.83 15.87
CA ASN A 194 -2.72 -24.93 15.07
C ASN A 194 -2.05 -25.05 13.70
N ILE A 195 -1.67 -23.93 13.09
CA ILE A 195 -0.85 -23.91 11.86
C ILE A 195 0.52 -24.55 12.12
N LEU A 196 1.21 -24.18 13.20
CA LEU A 196 2.49 -24.81 13.55
C LEU A 196 2.34 -26.31 13.83
N ALA A 197 1.24 -26.74 14.45
CA ALA A 197 0.96 -28.16 14.69
C ALA A 197 0.76 -28.93 13.37
N LEU A 198 0.08 -28.35 12.38
CA LEU A 198 -0.01 -28.91 11.03
C LEU A 198 1.33 -28.93 10.32
N HIS A 199 2.14 -27.88 10.49
CA HIS A 199 3.46 -27.79 9.90
C HIS A 199 4.37 -28.90 10.44
N ASP A 200 4.41 -29.07 11.77
CA ASP A 200 5.13 -30.16 12.43
C ASP A 200 4.67 -31.53 11.93
N PHE A 201 3.36 -31.72 11.79
CA PHE A 201 2.79 -32.98 11.30
C PHE A 201 3.14 -33.29 9.83
N LYS A 202 3.08 -32.29 8.94
CA LYS A 202 3.27 -32.48 7.48
C LYS A 202 4.72 -32.42 7.04
N HIS A 203 5.55 -31.67 7.76
CA HIS A 203 6.92 -31.37 7.36
C HIS A 203 7.96 -31.83 8.38
N GLU A 204 7.54 -32.57 9.42
CA GLU A 204 8.41 -33.14 10.46
C GLU A 204 9.25 -32.07 11.18
N THR A 205 8.71 -30.86 11.30
CA THR A 205 9.30 -29.81 12.14
C THR A 205 8.96 -30.03 13.62
N GLY A 206 9.57 -29.24 14.51
CA GLY A 206 9.37 -29.34 15.96
C GLY A 206 9.01 -28.01 16.63
N PHE A 207 8.31 -27.12 15.91
CA PHE A 207 8.04 -25.77 16.36
C PHE A 207 7.13 -25.72 17.58
N VAL A 208 6.09 -26.56 17.63
CA VAL A 208 5.18 -26.62 18.78
C VAL A 208 5.92 -27.08 20.03
N ALA A 209 6.80 -28.07 19.90
CA ALA A 209 7.60 -28.57 21.02
C ALA A 209 8.68 -27.57 21.47
N ALA A 210 9.27 -26.82 20.52
CA ALA A 210 10.21 -25.75 20.83
C ALA A 210 9.53 -24.60 21.57
N ASN A 211 8.25 -24.35 21.30
CA ASN A 211 7.43 -23.31 21.93
C ASN A 211 8.07 -21.91 21.82
N GLN A 212 8.68 -21.61 20.66
CA GLN A 212 9.29 -20.33 20.34
C GLN A 212 8.50 -19.60 19.23
N PRO A 213 8.55 -18.26 19.16
CA PRO A 213 8.04 -17.51 18.02
C PRO A 213 8.73 -17.97 16.72
N VAL A 214 7.93 -18.17 15.67
CA VAL A 214 8.43 -18.59 14.35
C VAL A 214 8.11 -17.51 13.34
N LEU A 215 9.15 -16.93 12.73
CA LEU A 215 8.97 -16.10 11.54
C LEU A 215 8.99 -17.03 10.33
N CYS A 216 7.84 -17.29 9.70
CA CYS A 216 7.78 -18.20 8.54
C CYS A 216 8.76 -17.78 7.42
N ALA A 217 9.02 -16.48 7.29
CA ALA A 217 9.97 -15.91 6.32
C ALA A 217 11.46 -16.22 6.61
N SER A 218 11.79 -16.77 7.79
CA SER A 218 13.14 -17.23 8.09
C SER A 218 13.55 -18.40 7.19
N CYS A 219 12.58 -19.22 6.77
CA CYS A 219 12.76 -20.32 5.85
C CYS A 219 12.14 -20.00 4.49
N HIS A 220 10.88 -19.58 4.44
CA HIS A 220 10.16 -19.27 3.20
C HIS A 220 10.39 -17.83 2.77
N ARG A 221 11.39 -17.59 1.91
CA ARG A 221 11.84 -16.23 1.53
C ARG A 221 10.68 -15.25 1.28
N SER A 222 10.80 -14.06 1.88
CA SER A 222 9.94 -12.89 1.61
C SER A 222 10.81 -11.74 1.10
N ASN A 223 10.59 -11.30 -0.13
CA ASN A 223 11.36 -10.21 -0.72
C ASN A 223 11.21 -8.89 0.02
N ALA A 224 10.02 -8.61 0.56
CA ALA A 224 9.79 -7.43 1.39
C ALA A 224 10.71 -7.37 2.61
N LEU A 225 10.95 -8.52 3.26
CA LEU A 225 11.84 -8.59 4.43
C LEU A 225 13.32 -8.67 4.02
N ALA A 226 13.63 -9.43 2.97
CA ALA A 226 15.00 -9.57 2.49
C ALA A 226 15.58 -8.24 1.98
N GLU A 227 14.79 -7.41 1.29
CA GLU A 227 15.24 -6.10 0.79
C GLU A 227 15.65 -5.15 1.92
N VAL A 228 15.08 -5.31 3.11
CA VAL A 228 15.35 -4.45 4.28
C VAL A 228 16.38 -5.07 5.24
N GLY A 229 17.06 -6.14 4.82
CA GLY A 229 18.08 -6.82 5.62
C GLY A 229 17.54 -7.88 6.59
N GLY A 230 16.24 -8.19 6.54
CA GLY A 230 15.67 -9.32 7.26
C GLY A 230 16.14 -10.69 6.75
N PRO A 231 15.67 -11.80 7.35
CA PRO A 231 16.08 -13.14 6.95
C PRO A 231 15.88 -13.40 5.45
N GLY A 232 16.90 -13.96 4.80
CA GLY A 232 16.90 -14.22 3.35
C GLY A 232 16.10 -15.45 2.93
N GLY A 233 15.62 -16.27 3.88
CA GLY A 233 15.04 -17.58 3.61
C GLY A 233 16.06 -18.65 3.23
N ASP A 234 15.60 -19.88 3.09
CA ASP A 234 16.35 -20.99 2.49
C ASP A 234 16.03 -21.03 0.99
N PRO A 235 17.00 -20.82 0.08
CA PRO A 235 16.76 -20.87 -1.36
C PRO A 235 16.41 -22.28 -1.89
N ALA A 236 16.53 -23.33 -1.07
CA ALA A 236 16.16 -24.68 -1.44
C ALA A 236 14.66 -24.99 -1.24
N ILE A 237 13.90 -24.08 -0.62
CA ILE A 237 12.46 -24.24 -0.41
C ILE A 237 11.68 -23.10 -1.08
N ASP A 238 10.41 -23.35 -1.33
CA ASP A 238 9.52 -22.40 -1.97
C ASP A 238 9.36 -21.13 -1.13
N ASN A 239 9.25 -19.99 -1.82
CA ASN A 239 9.07 -18.68 -1.19
C ASN A 239 7.69 -18.56 -0.51
N MET A 240 7.53 -17.52 0.33
CA MET A 240 6.30 -17.33 1.11
C MET A 240 5.03 -17.27 0.25
N SER A 241 5.09 -16.60 -0.90
CA SER A 241 3.94 -16.47 -1.80
C SER A 241 3.55 -17.81 -2.39
N SER A 242 4.53 -18.63 -2.79
CA SER A 242 4.29 -19.96 -3.34
C SER A 242 3.68 -20.91 -2.32
N VAL A 243 4.21 -20.98 -1.09
CA VAL A 243 3.67 -21.90 -0.08
C VAL A 243 2.31 -21.47 0.47
N MET A 244 2.02 -20.17 0.50
CA MET A 244 0.72 -19.67 0.94
C MET A 244 -0.29 -19.70 -0.20
N HIS A 245 -0.05 -18.97 -1.29
CA HIS A 245 -1.03 -18.85 -2.36
C HIS A 245 -1.16 -20.14 -3.18
N GLY A 246 -0.06 -20.84 -3.46
CA GLY A 246 -0.08 -22.10 -4.22
C GLY A 246 -0.87 -23.18 -3.48
N PHE A 247 -0.57 -23.42 -2.20
CA PHE A 247 -1.30 -24.43 -1.41
C PHE A 247 -2.79 -24.07 -1.24
N HIS A 248 -3.10 -22.85 -0.78
CA HIS A 248 -4.49 -22.45 -0.51
C HIS A 248 -5.30 -22.28 -1.81
N GLY A 249 -4.66 -21.90 -2.92
CA GLY A 249 -5.29 -21.82 -4.23
C GLY A 249 -5.65 -23.18 -4.82
N ARG A 250 -5.02 -24.26 -4.34
CA ARG A 250 -5.34 -25.63 -4.73
C ARG A 250 -6.38 -26.31 -3.83
N LEU A 251 -6.79 -25.70 -2.71
CA LEU A 251 -7.80 -26.30 -1.84
C LEU A 251 -9.16 -26.32 -2.53
N GLN A 252 -9.81 -27.48 -2.53
CA GLN A 252 -11.11 -27.68 -3.17
C GLN A 252 -12.25 -27.73 -2.14
N VAL A 253 -13.42 -27.21 -2.52
CA VAL A 253 -14.66 -27.30 -1.75
C VAL A 253 -15.79 -27.95 -2.55
N ASP A 254 -16.79 -28.48 -1.85
CA ASP A 254 -18.05 -28.93 -2.44
C ASP A 254 -19.02 -27.76 -2.69
N ASP A 255 -20.21 -28.06 -3.23
CA ASP A 255 -21.25 -27.07 -3.55
C ASP A 255 -21.77 -26.33 -2.29
N GLU A 256 -21.56 -26.90 -1.10
CA GLU A 256 -21.89 -26.30 0.19
C GLU A 256 -20.74 -25.47 0.80
N GLY A 257 -19.57 -25.47 0.16
CA GLY A 257 -18.38 -24.75 0.62
C GLY A 257 -17.54 -25.50 1.65
N ALA A 258 -17.78 -26.79 1.89
CA ALA A 258 -16.97 -27.62 2.78
C ALA A 258 -15.75 -28.17 2.05
N LEU A 259 -14.59 -28.20 2.73
CA LEU A 259 -13.35 -28.74 2.16
C LEU A 259 -13.51 -30.22 1.78
N ILE A 260 -13.21 -30.55 0.53
CA ILE A 260 -13.20 -31.92 0.04
C ILE A 260 -11.95 -32.63 0.56
N ARG A 261 -12.14 -33.84 1.09
CA ARG A 261 -11.07 -34.64 1.70
C ARG A 261 -11.05 -36.07 1.17
N ASP A 262 -9.87 -36.67 1.19
CA ASP A 262 -9.68 -38.09 0.87
C ASP A 262 -10.05 -39.02 2.05
N SER A 263 -9.78 -40.31 1.91
CA SER A 263 -10.10 -41.31 2.95
C SER A 263 -9.29 -41.18 4.23
N ASP A 264 -8.12 -40.55 4.17
CA ASP A 264 -7.26 -40.29 5.34
C ASP A 264 -7.60 -38.96 6.01
N GLY A 265 -8.42 -38.14 5.33
CA GLY A 265 -8.84 -36.83 5.80
C GLY A 265 -7.99 -35.69 5.31
N GLU A 266 -7.08 -35.91 4.36
CA GLU A 266 -6.30 -34.84 3.75
C GLU A 266 -7.10 -34.11 2.68
N PRO A 267 -6.92 -32.77 2.52
CA PRO A 267 -7.59 -32.04 1.47
C PRO A 267 -7.26 -32.60 0.09
N VAL A 268 -8.28 -32.80 -0.73
CA VAL A 268 -8.09 -33.04 -2.16
C VAL A 268 -7.66 -31.72 -2.80
N LEU A 269 -6.57 -31.77 -3.55
CA LEU A 269 -5.98 -30.60 -4.18
C LEU A 269 -6.31 -30.57 -5.66
N ILE A 270 -6.72 -29.39 -6.11
CA ILE A 270 -6.86 -29.02 -7.52
C ILE A 270 -5.50 -29.20 -8.20
N ASP A 271 -5.53 -29.80 -9.38
CA ASP A 271 -4.38 -29.87 -10.29
C ASP A 271 -4.44 -28.65 -11.23
N PRO A 272 -3.56 -27.64 -11.10
CA PRO A 272 -3.66 -26.38 -11.86
C PRO A 272 -3.83 -26.52 -13.39
N PRO A 273 -3.21 -27.51 -14.07
CA PRO A 273 -3.45 -27.75 -15.49
C PRO A 273 -4.86 -28.28 -15.86
N ASN A 274 -5.65 -28.74 -14.89
CA ASN A 274 -6.90 -29.48 -15.07
C ASN A 274 -8.09 -28.93 -14.26
N MET A 275 -8.19 -27.61 -14.06
CA MET A 275 -9.24 -26.96 -13.23
C MET A 275 -10.67 -27.01 -13.79
N SER A 276 -11.00 -27.88 -14.75
CA SER A 276 -12.37 -27.94 -15.26
C SER A 276 -13.29 -28.61 -14.23
N ASP A 277 -14.33 -27.88 -13.79
CA ASP A 277 -15.39 -28.34 -12.89
C ASP A 277 -15.00 -28.47 -11.39
N GLU A 278 -13.87 -27.87 -10.97
CA GLU A 278 -13.43 -27.86 -9.56
C GLU A 278 -13.68 -26.48 -8.92
N LEU A 279 -14.23 -26.45 -7.70
CA LEU A 279 -14.48 -25.22 -6.94
C LEU A 279 -13.33 -24.96 -5.95
N PRO A 280 -12.53 -23.89 -6.13
CA PRO A 280 -11.49 -23.55 -5.17
C PRO A 280 -12.07 -22.94 -3.90
N LEU A 281 -11.39 -23.13 -2.76
CA LEU A 281 -11.76 -22.53 -1.47
C LEU A 281 -11.81 -21.00 -1.55
N ILE A 282 -10.82 -20.40 -2.21
CA ILE A 282 -10.73 -18.96 -2.42
C ILE A 282 -11.07 -18.66 -3.87
N ILE A 283 -12.26 -18.10 -4.08
CA ILE A 283 -12.76 -17.73 -5.40
C ILE A 283 -12.37 -16.29 -5.77
N THR A 284 -12.12 -16.06 -7.06
CA THR A 284 -11.83 -14.75 -7.66
C THR A 284 -12.62 -14.61 -8.96
N GLY A 285 -12.68 -13.41 -9.53
CA GLY A 285 -13.33 -13.12 -10.80
C GLY A 285 -14.58 -12.24 -10.68
N GLU A 286 -15.27 -12.06 -11.80
CA GLU A 286 -16.39 -11.12 -11.92
C GLU A 286 -17.51 -11.42 -10.90
N GLY A 287 -18.03 -10.37 -10.26
CA GLY A 287 -19.12 -10.49 -9.29
C GLY A 287 -18.73 -11.03 -7.91
N ILE A 288 -17.49 -11.50 -7.72
CA ILE A 288 -16.99 -11.95 -6.41
C ILE A 288 -16.53 -10.74 -5.58
N PRO A 289 -17.11 -10.49 -4.39
CA PRO A 289 -16.69 -9.41 -3.49
C PRO A 289 -15.30 -9.63 -2.88
N MET A 290 -14.62 -8.55 -2.49
CA MET A 290 -13.29 -8.63 -1.88
C MET A 290 -13.29 -9.46 -0.59
N GLU A 291 -14.35 -9.36 0.20
CA GLU A 291 -14.52 -10.09 1.46
C GLU A 291 -14.66 -11.61 1.28
N GLN A 292 -14.90 -12.08 0.05
CA GLN A 292 -14.94 -13.50 -0.30
C GLN A 292 -13.71 -13.96 -1.09
N ASN A 293 -12.80 -13.03 -1.42
CA ASN A 293 -11.57 -13.30 -2.17
C ASN A 293 -10.32 -13.12 -1.27
N CYS A 294 -9.31 -12.41 -1.76
CA CYS A 294 -8.11 -11.96 -1.09
C CYS A 294 -8.32 -11.38 0.33
N PHE A 295 -9.42 -10.67 0.64
CA PHE A 295 -9.64 -10.18 2.02
C PHE A 295 -10.01 -11.28 3.03
N ASN A 296 -10.16 -12.54 2.60
CA ASN A 296 -10.15 -13.66 3.54
C ASN A 296 -8.81 -13.78 4.27
N CYS A 297 -7.70 -13.37 3.63
CA CYS A 297 -6.36 -13.44 4.22
C CYS A 297 -5.72 -12.06 4.36
N HIS A 298 -5.67 -11.26 3.29
CA HIS A 298 -4.87 -10.04 3.22
C HIS A 298 -5.73 -8.78 3.32
N PRO A 299 -5.36 -7.82 4.18
CA PRO A 299 -5.06 -7.96 5.60
C PRO A 299 -6.34 -8.21 6.39
N GLY A 300 -7.06 -9.26 6.02
CA GLY A 300 -8.40 -9.56 6.54
C GLY A 300 -9.49 -8.57 6.13
N LYS A 301 -10.71 -8.91 6.52
CA LYS A 301 -11.96 -8.18 6.21
C LYS A 301 -12.08 -6.84 6.94
N ILE A 302 -11.18 -6.57 7.90
CA ILE A 302 -11.20 -5.38 8.76
C ILE A 302 -10.23 -4.32 8.27
N THR A 303 -8.95 -4.66 8.09
CA THR A 303 -7.92 -3.68 7.73
C THR A 303 -7.94 -3.26 6.26
N GLN A 304 -8.57 -4.02 5.35
CA GLN A 304 -8.86 -3.61 3.96
C GLN A 304 -7.79 -2.70 3.31
N CYS A 305 -6.56 -3.20 3.10
CA CYS A 305 -5.45 -2.36 2.64
C CYS A 305 -5.71 -1.65 1.31
N PHE A 306 -6.54 -2.25 0.44
CA PHE A 306 -6.94 -1.67 -0.82
C PHE A 306 -8.20 -0.82 -0.68
N ARG A 307 -7.99 0.51 -0.67
CA ARG A 307 -9.02 1.48 -0.29
C ARG A 307 -8.95 2.82 -1.03
N GLY A 308 -7.99 2.97 -1.95
CA GLY A 308 -7.78 4.20 -2.71
C GLY A 308 -8.79 4.44 -3.85
N ALA A 309 -8.38 5.27 -4.80
CA ALA A 309 -9.18 5.66 -5.96
C ALA A 309 -9.59 4.46 -6.82
N MET A 310 -8.72 3.47 -7.00
CA MET A 310 -9.02 2.26 -7.77
C MET A 310 -10.10 1.40 -7.09
N PHE A 311 -10.01 1.21 -5.76
CA PHE A 311 -11.08 0.52 -5.01
C PHE A 311 -12.41 1.28 -5.10
N THR A 312 -12.36 2.61 -5.06
CA THR A 312 -13.54 3.47 -5.26
C THR A 312 -14.15 3.28 -6.65
N ALA A 313 -13.32 3.03 -7.67
CA ALA A 313 -13.73 2.71 -9.03
C ALA A 313 -14.22 1.25 -9.20
N GLY A 314 -14.27 0.46 -8.12
CA GLY A 314 -14.77 -0.92 -8.13
C GLY A 314 -13.75 -1.96 -8.56
N GLN A 315 -12.46 -1.59 -8.65
CA GLN A 315 -11.38 -2.55 -8.87
C GLN A 315 -11.20 -3.45 -7.64
N LYS A 316 -10.58 -4.60 -7.86
CA LYS A 316 -10.26 -5.62 -6.86
C LYS A 316 -8.80 -6.06 -6.98
N CYS A 317 -8.30 -6.77 -5.98
CA CYS A 317 -6.95 -7.30 -6.01
C CYS A 317 -6.73 -8.26 -7.19
N ASP A 318 -7.72 -9.11 -7.50
CA ASP A 318 -7.64 -10.06 -8.60
C ASP A 318 -7.66 -9.38 -9.98
N ASP A 319 -8.20 -8.17 -10.11
CA ASP A 319 -8.17 -7.43 -11.38
C ASP A 319 -6.73 -6.98 -11.75
N CYS A 320 -5.88 -6.79 -10.74
CA CYS A 320 -4.49 -6.38 -10.93
C CYS A 320 -3.51 -7.56 -10.88
N HIS A 321 -3.69 -8.46 -9.91
CA HIS A 321 -2.71 -9.50 -9.57
C HIS A 321 -3.05 -10.88 -10.13
N GLY A 322 -4.32 -11.12 -10.48
CA GLY A 322 -4.85 -12.45 -10.79
C GLY A 322 -5.23 -13.25 -9.54
N GLY A 323 -5.52 -14.54 -9.76
CA GLY A 323 -5.96 -15.47 -8.71
C GLY A 323 -4.81 -16.04 -7.86
N MET A 324 -5.17 -16.84 -6.85
CA MET A 324 -4.22 -17.44 -5.90
C MET A 324 -3.11 -18.25 -6.58
N LEU A 325 -3.44 -19.08 -7.57
CA LEU A 325 -2.43 -19.89 -8.27
C LEU A 325 -1.45 -19.02 -9.09
N ALA A 326 -1.93 -17.92 -9.69
CA ALA A 326 -1.07 -16.95 -10.37
C ALA A 326 -0.09 -16.29 -9.37
N MET A 327 -0.58 -15.92 -8.20
CA MET A 327 0.22 -15.34 -7.11
C MET A 327 1.17 -16.35 -6.45
N GLY A 328 0.82 -17.64 -6.49
CA GLY A 328 1.68 -18.74 -6.04
C GLY A 328 2.84 -19.05 -6.99
N GLY A 329 2.85 -18.48 -8.20
CA GLY A 329 3.85 -18.78 -9.22
C GLY A 329 3.66 -20.17 -9.85
N GLU A 330 2.42 -20.67 -9.91
CA GLU A 330 2.07 -21.98 -10.45
C GLU A 330 2.18 -22.07 -11.97
N PHE A 331 2.19 -20.91 -12.63
CA PHE A 331 2.25 -20.79 -14.08
C PHE A 331 3.46 -19.94 -14.48
N GLU A 332 4.08 -20.29 -15.60
CA GLU A 332 5.17 -19.50 -16.18
C GLU A 332 4.64 -18.17 -16.72
N LEU A 333 5.31 -17.08 -16.37
CA LEU A 333 5.01 -15.76 -16.91
C LEU A 333 5.27 -15.74 -18.42
N ARG A 334 4.53 -14.92 -19.17
CA ARG A 334 4.76 -14.70 -20.60
C ARG A 334 6.12 -14.05 -20.89
N THR A 335 6.69 -13.37 -19.90
CA THR A 335 8.06 -12.80 -19.92
C THR A 335 9.15 -13.85 -19.62
N GLY A 336 8.76 -15.07 -19.24
CA GLY A 336 9.64 -16.18 -18.86
C GLY A 336 9.85 -16.27 -17.34
N GLY A 337 10.04 -17.49 -16.84
CA GLY A 337 10.21 -17.75 -15.41
C GLY A 337 8.90 -17.75 -14.63
N ILE A 338 8.98 -17.90 -13.31
CA ILE A 338 7.82 -17.88 -12.40
C ILE A 338 7.71 -16.51 -11.72
N ARG A 339 6.49 -16.14 -11.32
CA ARG A 339 6.23 -14.90 -10.60
C ARG A 339 7.06 -14.81 -9.31
N GLU A 340 7.81 -13.72 -9.18
CA GLU A 340 8.55 -13.35 -7.98
C GLU A 340 7.78 -12.26 -7.21
N PRO A 341 7.31 -12.53 -5.97
CA PRO A 341 6.52 -11.58 -5.19
C PRO A 341 7.36 -10.35 -4.82
N TRP A 342 6.75 -9.15 -4.78
CA TRP A 342 7.44 -7.87 -4.56
C TRP A 342 8.47 -7.51 -5.64
N ALA A 343 8.42 -8.16 -6.80
CA ALA A 343 9.23 -7.83 -7.97
C ALA A 343 8.33 -7.73 -9.22
N ASP A 344 7.51 -8.75 -9.47
CA ASP A 344 6.58 -8.80 -10.60
C ASP A 344 5.21 -8.22 -10.23
N GLU A 345 5.18 -6.91 -9.99
CA GLU A 345 3.99 -6.18 -9.57
C GLU A 345 3.25 -5.51 -10.74
N PRO A 346 1.91 -5.33 -10.63
CA PRO A 346 1.14 -4.55 -11.58
C PRO A 346 1.67 -3.11 -11.68
N LYS A 347 1.60 -2.54 -12.88
CA LYS A 347 2.09 -1.20 -13.19
C LYS A 347 0.93 -0.27 -13.54
N CYS A 348 1.10 1.02 -13.33
CA CYS A 348 0.16 2.05 -13.80
C CYS A 348 -0.06 1.92 -15.31
N SER A 349 1.01 1.66 -16.06
CA SER A 349 0.97 1.44 -17.51
C SER A 349 0.16 0.22 -17.93
N SER A 350 -0.11 -0.73 -17.04
CA SER A 350 -0.90 -1.93 -17.36
C SER A 350 -2.36 -1.58 -17.68
N CYS A 351 -2.88 -0.51 -17.08
CA CYS A 351 -4.26 -0.07 -17.28
C CYS A 351 -4.39 1.36 -17.83
N HIS A 352 -3.38 2.21 -17.59
CA HIS A 352 -3.41 3.61 -17.97
C HIS A 352 -2.40 3.89 -19.10
N SER A 353 -2.90 4.24 -20.29
CA SER A 353 -2.05 4.55 -21.46
C SER A 353 -1.39 5.93 -21.40
N GLY A 354 -1.95 6.87 -20.63
CA GLY A 354 -1.52 8.27 -20.69
C GLY A 354 -2.34 9.17 -21.60
N HIS A 355 -3.30 8.61 -22.34
CA HIS A 355 -4.18 9.36 -23.25
C HIS A 355 -5.63 9.34 -22.75
N GLY A 356 -6.23 10.53 -22.71
CA GLY A 356 -7.55 10.78 -22.13
C GLY A 356 -8.72 10.19 -22.93
N ASP A 357 -8.51 9.83 -24.20
CA ASP A 357 -9.52 9.18 -25.05
C ASP A 357 -9.46 7.66 -24.97
N ASP A 358 -8.30 7.09 -24.61
CA ASP A 358 -8.14 5.65 -24.49
C ASP A 358 -8.91 5.12 -23.28
N THR A 359 -9.55 3.97 -23.43
CA THR A 359 -10.19 3.29 -22.30
C THR A 359 -9.15 2.88 -21.26
N VAL A 360 -9.44 3.13 -19.97
CA VAL A 360 -8.66 2.55 -18.87
C VAL A 360 -8.96 1.05 -18.83
N ALA A 361 -7.93 0.20 -18.93
CA ALA A 361 -8.14 -1.23 -18.91
C ALA A 361 -8.70 -1.68 -17.54
N ALA A 362 -9.60 -2.66 -17.56
CA ALA A 362 -10.18 -3.22 -16.35
C ALA A 362 -9.29 -4.27 -15.69
N LEU A 363 -8.35 -4.86 -16.44
CA LEU A 363 -7.40 -5.86 -15.94
C LEU A 363 -5.98 -5.41 -16.27
N ALA A 364 -5.05 -5.62 -15.34
CA ALA A 364 -3.63 -5.32 -15.55
C ALA A 364 -2.88 -6.41 -16.34
N TYR A 365 -3.59 -7.46 -16.75
CA TYR A 365 -3.07 -8.62 -17.47
C TYR A 365 -4.09 -9.13 -18.49
N ASP A 366 -3.67 -10.02 -19.38
CA ASP A 366 -4.57 -10.69 -20.32
C ASP A 366 -5.36 -11.79 -19.60
N PRO A 367 -6.71 -11.77 -19.59
CA PRO A 367 -7.52 -12.77 -18.87
C PRO A 367 -7.33 -14.21 -19.37
N SER A 368 -6.75 -14.41 -20.55
CA SER A 368 -6.37 -15.75 -21.04
C SER A 368 -5.03 -16.25 -20.50
N ASP A 369 -4.28 -15.40 -19.79
CA ASP A 369 -3.03 -15.75 -19.13
C ASP A 369 -3.30 -16.24 -17.70
N PRO A 370 -3.16 -17.54 -17.40
CA PRO A 370 -3.34 -18.05 -16.05
C PRO A 370 -2.26 -17.54 -15.08
N ALA A 371 -1.09 -17.10 -15.57
CA ALA A 371 -0.04 -16.50 -14.75
C ALA A 371 -0.33 -15.04 -14.37
N ALA A 372 -1.34 -14.42 -15.00
CA ALA A 372 -1.67 -13.01 -14.87
C ALA A 372 -0.45 -12.09 -15.07
N THR A 373 0.37 -12.36 -16.09
CA THR A 373 1.60 -11.60 -16.35
C THR A 373 1.26 -10.11 -16.51
N PRO A 374 1.83 -9.21 -15.69
CA PRO A 374 1.55 -7.78 -15.81
C PRO A 374 1.85 -7.25 -17.21
N ILE A 375 0.92 -6.48 -17.78
CA ILE A 375 1.11 -5.80 -19.06
C ILE A 375 2.04 -4.59 -18.87
N GLU A 376 3.05 -4.46 -19.72
CA GLU A 376 3.94 -3.30 -19.74
C GLU A 376 3.75 -2.49 -21.03
N LEU A 377 3.20 -1.28 -20.89
CA LEU A 377 3.11 -0.32 -22.00
C LEU A 377 4.23 0.71 -21.85
N ALA A 378 5.39 0.42 -22.46
CA ALA A 378 6.61 1.21 -22.29
C ALA A 378 6.48 2.69 -22.70
N ASP A 379 5.61 3.01 -23.67
CA ASP A 379 5.38 4.38 -24.13
C ASP A 379 4.27 5.12 -23.35
N SER A 380 3.77 4.54 -22.24
CA SER A 380 2.74 5.19 -21.42
C SER A 380 3.28 6.41 -20.68
N ARG A 381 2.50 7.49 -20.68
CA ARG A 381 2.77 8.73 -19.90
C ARG A 381 2.78 8.50 -18.38
N PHE A 382 2.18 7.41 -17.93
CA PHE A 382 2.04 7.06 -16.52
C PHE A 382 2.89 5.85 -16.12
N ALA A 383 3.83 5.42 -16.96
CA ALA A 383 4.70 4.30 -16.65
C ALA A 383 5.67 4.63 -15.49
N GLU A 384 5.82 3.66 -14.59
CA GLU A 384 6.90 3.59 -13.61
C GLU A 384 8.28 3.55 -14.29
N ASN A 385 9.36 3.85 -13.56
CA ASN A 385 10.69 3.73 -14.15
C ASN A 385 11.00 2.24 -14.46
N PRO A 386 11.77 1.96 -15.53
CA PRO A 386 12.10 0.58 -15.90
C PRO A 386 12.76 -0.20 -14.76
N GLY A 387 12.23 -1.38 -14.46
CA GLY A 387 12.77 -2.26 -13.41
C GLY A 387 12.61 -1.76 -11.97
N THR A 388 11.75 -0.76 -11.74
CA THR A 388 11.47 -0.24 -10.40
C THR A 388 10.00 -0.41 -10.03
N LEU A 389 9.73 -0.70 -8.76
CA LEU A 389 8.38 -0.67 -8.19
C LEU A 389 7.85 0.77 -8.13
N TYR A 390 6.53 0.94 -8.15
CA TYR A 390 5.87 2.23 -7.95
C TYR A 390 6.40 3.00 -6.72
N ARG A 391 6.55 2.32 -5.58
CA ARG A 391 7.06 2.92 -4.32
C ARG A 391 8.47 3.50 -4.43
N ASN A 392 9.26 3.02 -5.38
CA ASN A 392 10.64 3.42 -5.63
C ASN A 392 10.79 4.23 -6.93
N SER A 393 9.70 4.46 -7.67
CA SER A 393 9.72 5.17 -8.93
C SER A 393 9.71 6.68 -8.70
N LEU A 394 10.47 7.38 -9.52
CA LEU A 394 10.62 8.82 -9.50
C LEU A 394 10.07 9.41 -10.79
N ASP A 395 9.29 10.48 -10.67
CA ASP A 395 8.85 11.24 -11.81
C ASP A 395 9.99 12.09 -12.39
N ASN A 396 9.90 12.39 -13.68
CA ASN A 396 10.87 13.26 -14.35
C ASN A 396 10.81 14.72 -13.84
N HIS A 397 9.73 15.11 -13.15
CA HIS A 397 9.61 16.39 -12.49
C HIS A 397 10.39 16.41 -11.15
N ALA A 398 11.62 16.93 -11.21
CA ALA A 398 12.56 17.08 -10.09
C ALA A 398 12.99 15.77 -9.38
N GLY A 399 12.63 14.60 -9.93
CA GLY A 399 12.91 13.31 -9.30
C GLY A 399 12.10 13.11 -8.03
N ILE A 400 10.84 13.57 -8.02
CA ILE A 400 9.90 13.38 -6.91
C ILE A 400 9.31 11.97 -7.00
N ALA A 401 9.22 11.27 -5.87
CA ALA A 401 8.63 9.94 -5.83
C ALA A 401 7.14 9.97 -6.17
N CYS A 402 6.65 8.97 -6.91
CA CYS A 402 5.23 8.88 -7.30
C CYS A 402 4.28 8.98 -6.09
N GLU A 403 4.66 8.33 -4.98
CA GLU A 403 3.92 8.34 -3.72
C GLU A 403 3.71 9.75 -3.13
N ALA A 404 4.63 10.69 -3.38
CA ALA A 404 4.52 12.05 -2.85
C ALA A 404 3.37 12.82 -3.50
N CYS A 405 2.99 12.48 -4.73
CA CYS A 405 1.89 13.11 -5.45
C CYS A 405 0.59 12.28 -5.38
N HIS A 406 0.71 10.95 -5.43
CA HIS A 406 -0.43 10.05 -5.62
C HIS A 406 -0.85 9.30 -4.34
N GLY A 407 -0.02 9.23 -3.31
CA GLY A 407 -0.24 8.39 -2.12
C GLY A 407 0.39 7.00 -2.26
N SER A 408 0.27 6.17 -1.22
CA SER A 408 0.91 4.84 -1.18
C SER A 408 0.24 3.85 -2.15
N PRO A 409 0.94 2.77 -2.56
CA PRO A 409 0.30 1.63 -3.20
C PRO A 409 -0.94 1.19 -2.42
N HIS A 410 -1.98 0.76 -3.14
CA HIS A 410 -3.29 0.37 -2.61
C HIS A 410 -4.12 1.46 -1.91
N ALA A 411 -3.55 2.63 -1.63
CA ALA A 411 -4.23 3.78 -1.02
C ALA A 411 -4.02 5.08 -1.81
N ILE A 412 -3.87 4.97 -3.14
CA ILE A 412 -3.79 6.11 -4.06
C ILE A 412 -4.99 7.03 -3.84
N TRP A 413 -4.74 8.33 -3.75
CA TRP A 413 -5.76 9.31 -3.39
C TRP A 413 -6.74 9.61 -4.55
N PRO A 414 -8.00 9.95 -4.24
CA PRO A 414 -8.58 10.03 -2.90
C PRO A 414 -9.10 8.67 -2.39
N ASN A 415 -9.17 8.54 -1.07
CA ASN A 415 -10.07 7.57 -0.44
C ASN A 415 -11.51 8.12 -0.49
N ARG A 416 -12.50 7.27 -0.80
CA ARG A 416 -13.92 7.67 -0.89
C ARG A 416 -14.53 8.15 0.41
N ASP A 417 -14.01 7.69 1.56
CA ASP A 417 -14.42 8.24 2.85
C ASP A 417 -13.72 9.59 3.04
N PRO A 418 -14.45 10.72 3.06
CA PRO A 418 -13.86 12.04 3.19
C PRO A 418 -13.10 12.23 4.51
N ASN A 419 -13.39 11.43 5.53
CA ASN A 419 -12.76 11.49 6.84
C ASN A 419 -11.56 10.53 6.99
N ALA A 420 -11.30 9.68 5.98
CA ALA A 420 -10.20 8.74 6.04
C ALA A 420 -8.85 9.46 6.18
N ASN A 421 -7.99 8.92 7.04
CA ASN A 421 -6.65 9.46 7.26
C ASN A 421 -5.80 9.53 5.98
N ASP A 422 -6.06 8.67 4.99
CA ASP A 422 -5.38 8.72 3.69
C ASP A 422 -5.51 10.09 3.01
N ASN A 423 -6.66 10.76 3.16
CA ASN A 423 -6.90 12.04 2.51
C ASN A 423 -6.19 13.21 3.20
N VAL A 424 -5.68 13.03 4.43
CA VAL A 424 -5.13 14.12 5.26
C VAL A 424 -3.94 14.79 4.59
N THR A 425 -3.02 14.02 4.02
CA THR A 425 -1.82 14.57 3.35
C THR A 425 -2.21 15.49 2.21
N ALA A 426 -3.07 15.03 1.29
CA ALA A 426 -3.54 15.83 0.17
C ALA A 426 -4.28 17.09 0.64
N ILE A 427 -5.16 16.97 1.64
CA ILE A 427 -5.90 18.12 2.17
C ILE A 427 -4.96 19.15 2.80
N GLN A 428 -3.95 18.72 3.57
CA GLN A 428 -2.98 19.63 4.18
C GLN A 428 -2.14 20.38 3.14
N LEU A 429 -1.78 19.71 2.03
CA LEU A 429 -0.91 20.28 1.02
C LEU A 429 -1.65 21.21 0.05
N GLN A 430 -2.77 20.76 -0.53
CA GLN A 430 -3.48 21.50 -1.60
C GLN A 430 -4.87 21.99 -1.22
N GLY A 431 -5.32 21.73 0.01
CA GLY A 431 -6.64 22.16 0.49
C GLY A 431 -7.81 21.26 0.08
N HIS A 432 -7.55 20.16 -0.63
CA HIS A 432 -8.56 19.17 -1.01
C HIS A 432 -7.96 17.77 -1.15
N ALA A 433 -8.81 16.74 -1.08
CA ALA A 433 -8.40 15.35 -1.31
C ALA A 433 -8.06 15.07 -2.78
N GLY A 434 -7.33 13.98 -3.03
CA GLY A 434 -6.93 13.52 -4.35
C GLY A 434 -5.45 13.74 -4.65
N THR A 435 -5.01 13.26 -5.82
CA THR A 435 -3.63 13.47 -6.31
C THR A 435 -3.23 14.93 -6.24
N ILE A 436 -2.00 15.20 -5.80
CA ILE A 436 -1.42 16.55 -5.77
C ILE A 436 -1.32 17.08 -7.19
N ARG A 437 -1.99 18.21 -7.43
CA ARG A 437 -1.94 18.91 -8.72
C ARG A 437 -1.85 20.42 -8.62
N GLU A 438 -2.06 21.00 -7.44
CA GLU A 438 -1.84 22.43 -7.24
C GLU A 438 -0.33 22.72 -7.22
N CYS A 439 0.17 23.37 -8.26
CA CYS A 439 1.61 23.63 -8.41
C CYS A 439 2.18 24.45 -7.24
N THR A 440 1.33 25.26 -6.60
CA THR A 440 1.69 26.08 -5.44
C THR A 440 1.97 25.30 -4.16
N VAL A 441 1.75 23.97 -4.17
CA VAL A 441 2.24 23.08 -3.10
C VAL A 441 3.76 23.13 -2.98
N CYS A 442 4.45 23.23 -4.13
CA CYS A 442 5.91 23.23 -4.19
C CYS A 442 6.49 24.53 -4.75
N HIS A 443 5.79 25.19 -5.67
CA HIS A 443 6.28 26.38 -6.36
C HIS A 443 5.71 27.67 -5.74
N GLU A 444 6.51 28.73 -5.76
CA GLU A 444 6.02 30.05 -5.34
C GLU A 444 4.94 30.55 -6.32
N THR A 445 4.00 31.34 -5.81
CA THR A 445 2.98 31.97 -6.66
C THR A 445 3.65 32.86 -7.73
N ASN A 446 3.21 32.73 -8.99
CA ASN A 446 3.78 33.38 -10.17
C ASN A 446 5.18 32.88 -10.57
N SER A 447 5.57 31.66 -10.19
CA SER A 447 6.81 31.04 -10.68
C SER A 447 6.80 30.74 -12.18
N PHE A 448 5.62 30.80 -12.82
CA PHE A 448 5.42 30.47 -14.25
C PHE A 448 4.85 31.68 -15.01
N PRO A 449 5.58 32.81 -15.08
CA PRO A 449 5.04 34.02 -15.68
C PRO A 449 4.63 33.84 -17.14
N ASP A 450 5.29 32.96 -17.88
CA ASP A 450 5.03 32.68 -19.31
C ASP A 450 4.44 31.28 -19.55
N GLY A 451 3.95 30.61 -18.50
CA GLY A 451 3.52 29.21 -18.57
C GLY A 451 4.67 28.20 -18.74
N THR A 452 4.34 26.91 -18.75
CA THR A 452 5.28 25.81 -19.00
C THR A 452 4.50 24.52 -19.29
N LEU A 453 5.15 23.54 -19.94
CA LEU A 453 4.69 22.15 -20.07
C LEU A 453 5.63 21.16 -19.34
N ASP A 454 6.59 21.67 -18.55
CA ASP A 454 7.61 20.87 -17.86
C ASP A 454 7.11 20.32 -16.50
N GLY A 455 5.80 20.35 -16.26
CA GLY A 455 5.18 19.75 -15.10
C GLY A 455 5.19 18.21 -15.16
N PRO A 456 4.77 17.55 -14.07
CA PRO A 456 4.64 16.09 -14.04
C PRO A 456 3.74 15.62 -15.19
N HIS A 457 4.11 14.51 -15.84
CA HIS A 457 3.38 13.97 -17.01
C HIS A 457 3.21 14.95 -18.20
N GLY A 458 3.99 16.03 -18.26
CA GLY A 458 3.83 17.08 -19.27
C GLY A 458 2.68 18.05 -18.97
N MET A 459 2.27 18.13 -17.70
CA MET A 459 1.22 19.05 -17.27
C MET A 459 1.68 20.51 -17.31
N HIS A 460 0.74 21.40 -17.63
CA HIS A 460 0.89 22.83 -17.42
C HIS A 460 0.40 23.25 -16.03
N PRO A 461 0.76 24.45 -15.55
CA PRO A 461 0.18 25.01 -14.34
C PRO A 461 -1.36 25.03 -14.40
N VAL A 462 -2.00 24.40 -13.43
CA VAL A 462 -3.47 24.34 -13.33
C VAL A 462 -3.96 25.47 -12.43
N ASN A 463 -5.08 26.08 -12.81
CA ASN A 463 -5.67 27.21 -12.08
C ASN A 463 -4.70 28.41 -11.84
N ASP A 464 -3.64 28.51 -12.64
CA ASP A 464 -2.71 29.64 -12.62
C ASP A 464 -3.19 30.72 -13.60
N PRO A 465 -3.37 31.99 -13.17
CA PRO A 465 -3.80 33.05 -14.07
C PRO A 465 -2.86 33.33 -15.25
N ASN A 466 -1.56 33.10 -15.06
CA ASN A 466 -0.54 33.32 -16.07
C ASN A 466 -0.59 32.26 -17.19
N TRP A 467 -1.21 31.10 -16.95
CA TRP A 467 -1.43 30.09 -17.99
C TRP A 467 -2.39 30.62 -19.08
N ILE A 468 -3.50 31.25 -18.68
CA ILE A 468 -4.50 31.70 -19.66
C ILE A 468 -3.97 32.86 -20.50
N LYS A 469 -3.43 33.88 -19.83
CA LYS A 469 -2.76 35.02 -20.43
C LYS A 469 -1.75 35.54 -19.42
N SER A 470 -0.47 35.55 -19.79
CA SER A 470 0.59 36.11 -18.97
C SER A 470 0.51 37.64 -18.89
N LYS A 471 1.24 38.22 -17.92
CA LYS A 471 1.46 39.66 -17.85
C LYS A 471 2.47 40.18 -18.90
N GLY A 472 3.18 39.28 -19.59
CA GLY A 472 4.20 39.58 -20.60
C GLY A 472 3.69 39.57 -22.04
N ASP A 473 2.37 39.47 -22.25
CA ASP A 473 1.70 39.26 -23.55
C ASP A 473 1.98 37.90 -24.23
N SER A 474 2.52 36.92 -23.50
CA SER A 474 2.51 35.50 -23.88
C SER A 474 1.19 34.83 -23.50
N TYR A 475 0.72 33.91 -24.33
CA TYR A 475 -0.53 33.18 -24.16
C TYR A 475 -0.27 31.67 -24.26
N HIS A 476 -1.09 30.83 -23.62
CA HIS A 476 -0.89 29.38 -23.76
C HIS A 476 -1.05 28.89 -25.22
N GLU A 477 -1.75 29.64 -26.08
CA GLU A 477 -1.80 29.40 -27.54
C GLU A 477 -0.41 29.45 -28.20
N ASP A 478 0.57 30.16 -27.62
CA ASP A 478 1.95 30.16 -28.10
C ASP A 478 2.57 28.76 -28.01
N PHE A 479 2.19 27.93 -27.02
CA PHE A 479 2.66 26.54 -26.94
C PHE A 479 2.09 25.68 -28.05
N VAL A 480 0.86 25.97 -28.49
CA VAL A 480 0.23 25.30 -29.63
C VAL A 480 0.98 25.65 -30.92
N TRP A 481 1.23 26.93 -31.17
CA TRP A 481 1.92 27.37 -32.39
C TRP A 481 3.37 26.88 -32.50
N ASN A 482 4.07 26.78 -31.36
CA ASN A 482 5.48 26.39 -31.36
C ASN A 482 5.70 24.87 -31.34
N ASN A 483 4.78 24.11 -30.73
CA ASN A 483 5.00 22.69 -30.45
C ASN A 483 3.87 21.76 -30.96
N GLY A 484 2.83 22.29 -31.60
CA GLY A 484 1.71 21.54 -32.16
C GLY A 484 0.58 21.25 -31.18
N GLU A 485 -0.54 20.69 -31.67
CA GLU A 485 -1.76 20.47 -30.88
C GLU A 485 -1.79 19.12 -30.16
N ASP A 486 -1.04 18.13 -30.69
CA ASP A 486 -1.06 16.73 -30.24
C ASP A 486 -0.74 16.56 -28.75
N GLN A 487 0.17 17.40 -28.23
CA GLN A 487 0.54 17.42 -26.81
C GLN A 487 -0.66 17.75 -25.90
N CYS A 488 -1.55 18.65 -26.33
CA CYS A 488 -2.75 19.04 -25.59
C CYS A 488 -3.84 17.98 -25.73
N ALA A 489 -4.00 17.43 -26.95
CA ALA A 489 -4.99 16.40 -27.26
C ALA A 489 -4.82 15.14 -26.38
N SER A 490 -3.60 14.83 -25.94
CA SER A 490 -3.37 13.71 -25.03
C SER A 490 -4.18 13.78 -23.72
N CYS A 491 -4.39 14.99 -23.18
CA CYS A 491 -5.15 15.21 -21.94
C CYS A 491 -6.54 15.78 -22.21
N HIS A 492 -6.68 16.63 -23.24
CA HIS A 492 -7.91 17.34 -23.58
C HIS A 492 -8.69 16.71 -24.74
N GLY A 493 -8.28 15.54 -25.23
CA GLY A 493 -8.96 14.78 -26.27
C GLY A 493 -8.59 15.28 -27.66
N ALA A 494 -8.66 14.38 -28.65
CA ALA A 494 -8.39 14.71 -30.05
C ALA A 494 -9.36 15.74 -30.65
N ASP A 495 -10.53 15.92 -30.03
CA ASP A 495 -11.51 16.94 -30.41
C ASP A 495 -11.40 18.22 -29.56
N HIS A 496 -10.45 18.28 -28.63
CA HIS A 496 -10.20 19.38 -27.70
C HIS A 496 -11.37 19.72 -26.77
N ARG A 497 -12.33 18.80 -26.61
CA ARG A 497 -13.51 18.99 -25.74
C ARG A 497 -13.28 18.55 -24.30
N GLY A 498 -12.05 18.15 -23.99
CA GLY A 498 -11.62 17.66 -22.70
C GLY A 498 -11.98 16.19 -22.47
N THR A 499 -11.26 15.57 -21.54
CA THR A 499 -11.45 14.15 -21.19
C THR A 499 -11.57 13.99 -19.68
N ARG A 500 -11.57 12.75 -19.20
CA ARG A 500 -11.43 12.45 -17.78
C ARG A 500 -10.17 13.09 -17.14
N LEU A 501 -9.10 13.30 -17.91
CA LEU A 501 -7.84 13.86 -17.42
C LEU A 501 -7.90 15.38 -17.19
N SER A 502 -8.85 16.10 -17.82
CA SER A 502 -9.00 17.55 -17.65
C SER A 502 -10.10 17.96 -16.67
N ARG A 503 -10.58 17.03 -15.82
CA ARG A 503 -11.60 17.32 -14.79
C ARG A 503 -11.04 18.13 -13.62
N VAL A 504 -11.76 19.15 -13.17
CA VAL A 504 -11.37 19.93 -11.97
C VAL A 504 -11.71 19.17 -10.67
N PRO A 505 -10.87 19.24 -9.60
CA PRO A 505 -11.07 18.44 -8.38
C PRO A 505 -12.11 19.06 -7.46
N VAL A 506 -12.21 20.38 -7.55
CA VAL A 506 -13.01 21.27 -6.71
C VAL A 506 -13.57 22.35 -7.61
N ASP A 507 -14.49 23.15 -7.08
CA ASP A 507 -15.00 24.30 -7.79
C ASP A 507 -13.86 25.26 -8.18
N ARG A 508 -13.83 25.66 -9.45
CA ARG A 508 -12.80 26.56 -10.00
C ARG A 508 -13.42 27.79 -10.62
N VAL A 509 -12.78 28.92 -10.39
CA VAL A 509 -13.03 30.17 -11.12
C VAL A 509 -11.75 30.48 -11.89
N LEU A 510 -11.76 30.16 -13.19
CA LEU A 510 -10.62 30.37 -14.06
C LEU A 510 -10.52 31.85 -14.41
N ARG A 511 -9.38 32.47 -14.09
CA ARG A 511 -9.10 33.88 -14.33
C ARG A 511 -7.84 34.04 -15.15
N ASP A 512 -7.75 35.08 -15.96
CA ASP A 512 -6.48 35.49 -16.54
C ASP A 512 -5.67 36.39 -15.59
N ALA A 513 -4.44 36.74 -15.97
CA ALA A 513 -3.55 37.57 -15.15
C ALA A 513 -4.06 39.02 -14.96
N ASP A 514 -5.04 39.48 -15.75
CA ASP A 514 -5.74 40.75 -15.57
C ASP A 514 -6.90 40.63 -14.55
N GLY A 515 -7.20 39.41 -14.08
CA GLY A 515 -8.23 39.09 -13.10
C GLY A 515 -9.61 38.84 -13.70
N VAL A 516 -9.74 38.85 -15.03
CA VAL A 516 -11.00 38.63 -15.74
C VAL A 516 -11.39 37.16 -15.62
N ILE A 517 -12.64 36.91 -15.21
CA ILE A 517 -13.19 35.56 -15.14
C ILE A 517 -13.44 35.07 -16.57
N ARG A 518 -12.83 33.94 -16.92
CA ARG A 518 -12.98 33.29 -18.22
C ARG A 518 -13.96 32.13 -18.18
N ALA A 519 -13.95 31.35 -17.10
CA ALA A 519 -14.91 30.28 -16.87
C ALA A 519 -15.13 30.06 -15.37
N THR A 520 -16.26 29.43 -15.03
CA THR A 520 -16.51 28.90 -13.69
C THR A 520 -16.95 27.46 -13.85
N LEU A 521 -16.32 26.57 -13.11
CA LEU A 521 -16.51 25.13 -13.21
C LEU A 521 -16.79 24.56 -11.82
N ALA A 522 -17.77 23.69 -11.71
CA ALA A 522 -18.01 22.90 -10.51
C ALA A 522 -17.04 21.71 -10.44
N ALA A 523 -16.81 21.19 -9.23
CA ALA A 523 -16.03 19.96 -9.03
C ALA A 523 -16.49 18.83 -9.97
N GLY A 524 -15.54 18.19 -10.66
CA GLY A 524 -15.78 17.12 -11.62
C GLY A 524 -16.11 17.57 -13.04
N GLU A 525 -16.36 18.87 -13.29
CA GLU A 525 -16.53 19.40 -14.64
C GLU A 525 -15.21 19.38 -15.42
N ILE A 526 -15.32 19.24 -16.73
CA ILE A 526 -14.20 19.09 -17.66
C ILE A 526 -13.75 20.48 -18.13
N VAL A 527 -12.44 20.72 -18.13
CA VAL A 527 -11.85 21.87 -18.83
C VAL A 527 -11.76 21.55 -20.31
N SER A 528 -12.64 22.19 -21.09
CA SER A 528 -12.70 22.12 -22.56
C SER A 528 -12.20 23.42 -23.19
N CYS A 529 -11.57 23.34 -24.36
CA CYS A 529 -11.11 24.52 -25.09
C CYS A 529 -12.28 25.42 -25.52
N ASP A 530 -13.44 24.84 -25.80
CA ASP A 530 -14.65 25.56 -26.24
C ASP A 530 -15.32 26.41 -25.15
N LEU A 531 -14.83 26.33 -23.91
CA LEU A 531 -15.24 27.23 -22.82
C LEU A 531 -14.84 28.68 -23.11
N CYS A 532 -13.73 28.89 -23.82
CA CYS A 532 -13.16 30.21 -24.11
C CYS A 532 -12.92 30.45 -25.60
N HIS A 533 -12.69 29.40 -26.38
CA HIS A 533 -12.27 29.48 -27.78
C HIS A 533 -13.33 28.92 -28.73
N SER A 534 -13.26 29.33 -30.00
CA SER A 534 -14.01 28.67 -31.07
C SER A 534 -13.12 27.58 -31.64
N LEU A 535 -13.50 26.30 -31.47
CA LEU A 535 -12.68 25.17 -31.92
C LEU A 535 -12.37 25.25 -33.42
N GLU A 536 -13.39 25.54 -34.24
CA GLU A 536 -13.25 25.72 -35.70
C GLU A 536 -12.18 26.78 -36.04
N LYS A 537 -12.12 27.89 -35.31
CA LYS A 537 -11.15 28.96 -35.59
C LYS A 537 -9.77 28.73 -35.00
N SER A 538 -9.68 27.88 -33.98
CA SER A 538 -8.46 27.74 -33.17
C SER A 538 -7.61 26.56 -33.62
N PHE A 539 -8.22 25.60 -34.33
CA PHE A 539 -7.63 24.31 -34.70
C PHE A 539 -7.98 23.95 -36.18
N GLU A 540 -8.10 24.96 -37.05
CA GLU A 540 -8.28 24.78 -38.50
C GLU A 540 -6.94 24.38 -39.14
N ASP A 541 -6.93 23.29 -39.94
CA ASP A 541 -5.76 22.67 -40.62
C ASP A 541 -4.77 23.65 -41.29
#